data_AF-A0A956WK05-F1
#
_entry.id   AF-A0A956WK05-F1
#
_cell.length_a   1.000
_cell.length_b   1.000
_cell.length_c   1.000
_cell.angle_alpha   90.00
_cell.angle_beta   90.00
_cell.angle_gamma   90.00
#
_symmetry.space_group_name_H-M   'P 1'
#
loop_
_entity.id
_entity.type
_entity.pdbx_description
1 polymer ?
#
loop_
_entity_poly.entity_id
_entity_poly.type
_entity_poly.pdbx_seq_one_letter_code
_entity_poly.pdbx_strand_id
1 'polypeptide(L)'
;MDSSRFDRIAAALTGETGRRDTLRLLGASLLGAGSLAVLGATEGDARKKRKKNKKKKKNKNKDKCKGRCGGQCPRCAPGSTCTSRDECSTAYCPAGVCAQPDDAAQCGLDTNGDTCFRRLSDKGFQFCSRQTCDFKPGGTCSQCAAGTNCVVLNDGVECCDPCGSPL
;
A
#
# COMPACT_ATOMS: atom_id res chain seq x y z
N MET A 1 20.24 18.59 23.54
CA MET A 1 20.20 17.32 22.78
C MET A 1 21.52 16.60 23.05
N ASP A 2 21.50 15.58 23.90
CA ASP A 2 22.71 14.91 24.38
C ASP A 2 23.33 14.01 23.30
N SER A 3 24.54 14.37 22.86
CA SER A 3 25.35 13.65 21.88
C SER A 3 25.74 12.23 22.32
N SER A 4 25.73 11.95 23.62
CA SER A 4 26.10 10.66 24.21
C SER A 4 25.09 9.53 23.93
N ARG A 5 23.86 9.84 23.51
CA ARG A 5 22.89 8.81 23.08
C ARG A 5 23.16 8.26 21.69
N PHE A 6 23.77 9.06 20.81
CA PHE A 6 24.06 8.64 19.43
C PHE A 6 25.23 7.67 19.35
N ASP A 7 26.27 7.84 20.18
CA ASP A 7 27.43 6.94 20.19
C ASP A 7 27.06 5.51 20.63
N ARG A 8 26.09 5.36 21.54
CA ARG A 8 25.60 4.01 21.93
C ARG A 8 24.88 3.28 20.80
N ILE A 9 24.18 4.01 19.92
CA ILE A 9 23.51 3.42 18.76
C ILE A 9 24.55 3.08 17.67
N ALA A 10 25.56 3.93 17.49
CA ALA A 10 26.65 3.68 16.53
C ALA A 10 27.52 2.47 16.92
N ALA A 11 27.81 2.30 18.22
CA ALA A 11 28.55 1.15 18.74
C ALA A 11 27.77 -0.17 18.57
N ALA A 12 26.45 -0.17 18.76
CA ALA A 12 25.61 -1.35 18.57
C ALA A 12 25.51 -1.82 17.09
N LEU A 13 25.73 -0.91 16.12
CA LEU A 13 25.73 -1.24 14.69
C LEU A 13 27.10 -1.70 14.16
N THR A 14 28.18 -1.40 14.88
CA THR A 14 29.56 -1.76 14.51
C THR A 14 30.08 -2.99 15.28
N GLY A 15 29.40 -3.37 16.37
CA GLY A 15 29.65 -4.61 17.11
C GLY A 15 29.00 -5.83 16.45
N GLU A 16 29.85 -6.76 16.01
CA GLU A 16 29.56 -8.19 15.75
C GLU A 16 28.78 -8.54 14.47
N THR A 17 29.52 -8.42 13.37
CA THR A 17 29.31 -9.17 12.12
C THR A 17 29.65 -10.66 12.33
N GLY A 18 28.71 -11.41 12.89
CA GLY A 18 28.72 -12.87 12.79
C GLY A 18 28.40 -13.37 11.37
N ARG A 19 29.06 -14.45 10.96
CA ARG A 19 28.79 -15.33 9.79
C ARG A 19 29.53 -15.07 8.46
N ARG A 20 30.79 -14.61 8.45
CA ARG A 20 31.65 -14.70 7.25
C ARG A 20 33.08 -15.18 7.48
N ASP A 21 33.32 -15.85 8.60
CA ASP A 21 34.64 -16.40 8.96
C ASP A 21 34.91 -17.83 8.44
N THR A 22 34.16 -18.29 7.43
CA THR A 22 34.33 -19.65 6.86
C THR A 22 34.76 -19.69 5.40
N LEU A 23 35.08 -18.54 4.78
CA LEU A 23 35.51 -18.49 3.37
C LEU A 23 36.88 -17.85 3.14
N ARG A 24 37.67 -17.66 4.21
CA ARG A 24 39.06 -17.20 4.13
C ARG A 24 40.12 -18.31 4.21
N LEU A 25 39.72 -19.58 4.30
CA LEU A 25 40.66 -20.69 4.54
C LEU A 25 40.87 -21.68 3.39
N LEU A 26 40.26 -21.47 2.22
CA LEU A 26 40.49 -22.33 1.05
C LEU A 26 40.84 -21.48 -0.17
N GLY A 27 42.12 -21.51 -0.56
CA GLY A 27 42.50 -21.18 -1.93
C GLY A 27 43.60 -20.14 -2.12
N ALA A 28 44.53 -20.00 -1.16
CA ALA A 28 45.84 -19.47 -1.49
C ALA A 28 46.62 -20.51 -2.30
N SER A 29 46.77 -20.31 -3.62
CA SER A 29 47.95 -20.71 -4.42
C SER A 29 47.64 -20.65 -5.92
N LEU A 30 48.03 -19.55 -6.59
CA LEU A 30 48.62 -19.59 -7.93
C LEU A 30 49.16 -18.20 -8.27
N LEU A 31 50.39 -17.96 -7.82
CA LEU A 31 51.29 -16.95 -8.37
C LEU A 31 51.56 -17.31 -9.83
N GLY A 32 51.02 -16.52 -10.76
CA GLY A 32 51.33 -16.58 -12.18
C GLY A 32 51.30 -15.16 -12.73
N ALA A 33 52.48 -14.64 -13.03
CA ALA A 33 52.69 -13.32 -13.59
C ALA A 33 51.84 -13.10 -14.85
N GLY A 34 51.22 -11.93 -14.97
CA GLY A 34 50.72 -11.44 -16.25
C GLY A 34 49.36 -10.78 -16.19
N SER A 35 49.22 -9.72 -16.97
CA SER A 35 47.98 -9.02 -17.31
C SER A 35 47.30 -8.19 -16.21
N LEU A 36 47.92 -7.04 -15.93
CA LEU A 36 47.21 -5.77 -16.03
C LEU A 36 46.29 -5.79 -17.28
N ALA A 37 45.03 -5.35 -17.12
CA ALA A 37 44.03 -5.09 -18.17
C ALA A 37 42.95 -6.15 -18.45
N VAL A 38 42.13 -6.58 -17.47
CA VAL A 38 40.75 -7.05 -17.74
C VAL A 38 39.80 -6.76 -16.57
N LEU A 39 39.59 -5.48 -16.23
CA LEU A 39 38.56 -5.07 -15.24
C LEU A 39 37.37 -4.32 -15.88
N GLY A 40 37.25 -4.29 -17.21
CA GLY A 40 36.36 -3.34 -17.90
C GLY A 40 35.26 -3.90 -18.81
N ALA A 41 34.99 -5.21 -18.87
CA ALA A 41 34.17 -5.73 -19.98
C ALA A 41 33.19 -6.90 -19.70
N THR A 42 32.73 -7.11 -18.47
CA THR A 42 31.63 -8.09 -18.22
C THR A 42 30.46 -7.56 -17.38
N GLU A 43 30.47 -6.28 -16.99
CA GLU A 43 29.43 -5.71 -16.10
C GLU A 43 28.23 -5.08 -16.83
N GLY A 44 28.10 -5.25 -18.15
CA GLY A 44 26.98 -4.70 -18.94
C GLY A 44 25.73 -5.59 -18.98
N ASP A 45 25.88 -6.91 -19.01
CA ASP A 45 24.76 -7.80 -19.40
C ASP A 45 24.00 -8.45 -18.24
N ALA A 46 24.59 -8.52 -17.04
CA ALA A 46 23.92 -9.08 -15.86
C ALA A 46 22.84 -8.14 -15.28
N ARG A 47 22.89 -6.83 -15.58
CA ARG A 47 21.95 -5.83 -15.04
C ARG A 47 20.61 -5.75 -15.81
N LYS A 48 20.50 -6.31 -17.02
CA LYS A 48 19.27 -6.28 -17.83
C LYS A 48 18.26 -7.37 -17.46
N LYS A 49 18.71 -8.57 -17.03
CA LYS A 49 17.81 -9.68 -16.67
C LYS A 49 17.13 -9.50 -15.31
N ARG A 50 17.74 -8.78 -14.35
CA ARG A 50 17.12 -8.49 -13.04
C ARG A 50 16.01 -7.44 -13.09
N LYS A 51 15.99 -6.54 -14.09
CA LYS A 51 14.88 -5.58 -14.28
C LYS A 51 13.62 -6.21 -14.90
N LYS A 52 13.74 -7.29 -15.68
CA LYS A 52 12.57 -7.98 -16.27
C LYS A 52 11.75 -8.77 -15.22
N ASN A 53 12.40 -9.36 -14.22
CA ASN A 53 11.69 -10.13 -13.18
C ASN A 53 11.02 -9.25 -12.11
N LYS A 54 11.50 -8.02 -11.87
CA LYS A 54 10.82 -7.06 -10.98
C LYS A 54 9.53 -6.50 -11.59
N LYS A 55 9.43 -6.39 -12.92
CA LYS A 55 8.19 -5.98 -13.62
C LYS A 55 7.11 -7.07 -13.62
N LYS A 56 7.48 -8.36 -13.61
CA LYS A 56 6.49 -9.47 -13.56
C LYS A 56 5.85 -9.68 -12.18
N LYS A 57 6.47 -9.22 -11.08
CA LYS A 57 5.92 -9.43 -9.72
C LYS A 57 4.86 -8.39 -9.30
N LYS A 58 4.80 -7.22 -9.95
CA LYS A 58 3.74 -6.21 -9.70
C LYS A 58 2.41 -6.48 -10.42
N ASN A 59 2.37 -7.36 -11.41
CA ASN A 59 1.15 -7.64 -12.19
C ASN A 59 0.37 -8.91 -11.77
N LYS A 60 0.94 -9.78 -10.92
CA LYS A 60 0.25 -11.02 -10.54
C LYS A 60 -1.01 -10.83 -9.69
N ASN A 61 -1.22 -9.65 -9.10
CA ASN A 61 -2.49 -9.36 -8.41
C ASN A 61 -3.53 -8.71 -9.34
N LYS A 62 -3.12 -8.07 -10.45
CA LYS A 62 -4.09 -7.50 -11.41
C LYS A 62 -4.82 -8.59 -12.20
N ASP A 63 -4.18 -9.73 -12.46
CA ASP A 63 -4.83 -10.86 -13.14
C ASP A 63 -5.82 -11.62 -12.23
N LYS A 64 -5.72 -11.50 -10.89
CA LYS A 64 -6.64 -12.19 -9.96
C LYS A 64 -8.01 -11.51 -9.84
N CYS A 65 -8.12 -10.27 -10.29
CA CYS A 65 -9.32 -9.45 -10.16
C CYS A 65 -9.95 -9.10 -11.51
N LYS A 66 -9.62 -9.82 -12.59
CA LYS A 66 -10.22 -9.58 -13.91
C LYS A 66 -11.73 -9.80 -13.85
N GLY A 67 -12.47 -8.69 -13.88
CA GLY A 67 -13.94 -8.67 -13.82
C GLY A 67 -14.54 -8.97 -12.45
N ARG A 68 -13.72 -9.04 -11.39
CA ARG A 68 -14.19 -9.23 -10.01
C ARG A 68 -13.80 -8.02 -9.17
N CYS A 69 -14.75 -7.56 -8.37
CA CYS A 69 -14.55 -6.53 -7.37
C CYS A 69 -14.92 -7.11 -6.00
N GLY A 70 -14.41 -6.52 -4.91
CA GLY A 70 -14.62 -7.00 -3.55
C GLY A 70 -13.56 -8.01 -3.05
N GLY A 71 -13.53 -8.23 -1.73
CA GLY A 71 -12.58 -9.11 -1.05
C GLY A 71 -11.12 -8.64 -1.22
N GLN A 72 -10.30 -9.45 -1.91
CA GLN A 72 -8.91 -9.10 -2.22
C GLN A 72 -8.77 -8.13 -3.40
N CYS A 73 -9.88 -7.85 -4.08
CA CYS A 73 -9.95 -6.97 -5.23
C CYS A 73 -10.41 -5.57 -4.82
N PRO A 74 -10.18 -4.54 -5.67
CA PRO A 74 -10.72 -3.21 -5.44
C PRO A 74 -12.22 -3.27 -5.20
N ARG A 75 -12.71 -2.35 -4.37
CA ARG A 75 -14.13 -2.23 -4.10
C ARG A 75 -14.94 -2.00 -5.38
N CYS A 76 -16.11 -2.62 -5.42
CA CYS A 76 -17.11 -2.55 -6.46
C CYS A 76 -17.73 -1.16 -6.56
N ALA A 77 -17.96 -0.71 -7.79
CA ALA A 77 -18.74 0.48 -8.05
C ALA A 77 -20.24 0.24 -7.76
N PRO A 78 -21.03 1.29 -7.52
CA PRO A 78 -22.49 1.18 -7.41
C PRO A 78 -23.09 0.42 -8.61
N GLY A 79 -24.11 -0.40 -8.35
CA GLY A 79 -24.77 -1.28 -9.33
C GLY A 79 -24.12 -2.67 -9.49
N SER A 80 -22.94 -2.89 -8.91
CA SER A 80 -22.29 -4.21 -8.95
C SER A 80 -22.86 -5.14 -7.89
N THR A 81 -22.83 -6.45 -8.13
CA THR A 81 -23.18 -7.45 -7.13
C THR A 81 -22.17 -7.45 -5.97
N CYS A 82 -22.65 -7.62 -4.75
CA CYS A 82 -21.84 -7.68 -3.54
C CYS A 82 -22.40 -8.72 -2.56
N THR A 83 -21.51 -9.30 -1.76
CA THR A 83 -21.85 -10.23 -0.68
C THR A 83 -21.92 -9.51 0.67
N SER A 84 -21.04 -8.53 0.85
CA SER A 84 -21.00 -7.67 2.03
C SER A 84 -20.80 -6.22 1.62
N ARG A 85 -21.12 -5.30 2.54
CA ARG A 85 -20.90 -3.87 2.31
C ARG A 85 -19.42 -3.53 2.07
N ASP A 86 -18.51 -4.32 2.62
CA ASP A 86 -17.06 -4.07 2.55
C ASP A 86 -16.56 -4.20 1.11
N GLU A 87 -17.31 -4.91 0.25
CA GLU A 87 -17.03 -5.03 -1.16
C GLU A 87 -17.39 -3.77 -1.95
N CYS A 88 -18.24 -2.88 -1.44
CA CYS A 88 -18.74 -1.71 -2.16
C CYS A 88 -17.93 -0.44 -1.86
N SER A 89 -17.68 0.39 -2.87
CA SER A 89 -17.00 1.69 -2.70
C SER A 89 -17.80 2.65 -1.82
N THR A 90 -19.12 2.49 -1.81
CA THR A 90 -20.08 3.22 -0.97
C THR A 90 -20.20 2.66 0.44
N ALA A 91 -19.56 1.50 0.72
CA ALA A 91 -19.76 0.71 1.93
C ALA A 91 -21.25 0.43 2.25
N TYR A 92 -22.07 0.25 1.22
CA TYR A 92 -23.48 -0.07 1.34
C TYR A 92 -23.90 -1.10 0.28
N CYS A 93 -24.45 -2.24 0.74
CA CYS A 93 -24.79 -3.41 -0.07
C CYS A 93 -26.21 -3.92 0.26
N PRO A 94 -27.27 -3.16 -0.03
CA PRO A 94 -28.64 -3.65 0.14
C PRO A 94 -28.95 -4.72 -0.91
N ALA A 95 -29.62 -5.80 -0.47
CA ALA A 95 -30.11 -6.87 -1.36
C ALA A 95 -29.05 -7.47 -2.30
N GLY A 96 -27.77 -7.46 -1.91
CA GLY A 96 -26.67 -8.03 -2.69
C GLY A 96 -26.19 -7.16 -3.86
N VAL A 97 -26.53 -5.87 -3.89
CA VAL A 97 -26.06 -4.92 -4.90
C VAL A 97 -25.51 -3.66 -4.24
N CYS A 98 -24.35 -3.18 -4.71
CA CYS A 98 -23.76 -1.95 -4.21
C CYS A 98 -24.66 -0.77 -4.56
N ALA A 99 -25.13 -0.04 -3.55
CA ALA A 99 -25.97 1.13 -3.72
C ALA A 99 -25.38 2.33 -2.98
N GLN A 100 -25.93 3.51 -3.21
CA GLN A 100 -25.65 4.67 -2.37
C GLN A 100 -26.60 4.65 -1.17
N PRO A 101 -26.11 4.96 0.04
CA PRO A 101 -26.99 5.12 1.19
C PRO A 101 -27.86 6.36 0.99
N ASP A 102 -29.17 6.21 1.13
CA ASP A 102 -30.14 7.31 1.16
C ASP A 102 -30.12 8.04 2.52
N ASP A 103 -29.78 7.34 3.60
CA ASP A 103 -29.84 7.84 4.98
C ASP A 103 -28.63 7.42 5.84
N ALA A 104 -28.29 8.23 6.85
CA ALA A 104 -27.19 7.94 7.77
C ALA A 104 -27.38 6.63 8.56
N ALA A 105 -28.64 6.26 8.85
CA ALA A 105 -28.97 5.01 9.52
C ALA A 105 -28.58 3.77 8.71
N GLN A 106 -28.49 3.88 7.37
CA GLN A 106 -28.14 2.77 6.49
C GLN A 106 -26.65 2.41 6.55
N CYS A 107 -25.80 3.30 7.08
CA CYS A 107 -24.37 3.03 7.25
C CYS A 107 -24.06 2.06 8.40
N GLY A 108 -24.91 2.03 9.42
CA GLY A 108 -24.78 1.14 10.58
C GLY A 108 -23.47 1.33 11.36
N LEU A 109 -22.99 0.24 11.95
CA LEU A 109 -21.76 0.21 12.75
C LEU A 109 -20.63 -0.48 11.97
N ASP A 110 -19.39 -0.05 12.17
CA ASP A 110 -18.18 -0.68 11.63
C ASP A 110 -17.87 -2.02 12.31
N THR A 111 -16.89 -2.77 11.81
CA THR A 111 -16.41 -4.03 12.44
C THR A 111 -15.90 -3.83 13.86
N ASN A 112 -15.49 -2.62 14.22
CA ASN A 112 -15.01 -2.26 15.55
C ASN A 112 -16.13 -1.80 16.50
N GLY A 113 -17.37 -1.72 16.02
CA GLY A 113 -18.51 -1.18 16.77
C GLY A 113 -18.71 0.34 16.65
N ASP A 114 -17.80 1.05 15.98
CA ASP A 114 -17.92 2.50 15.75
C ASP A 114 -19.07 2.83 14.79
N THR A 115 -19.72 3.98 14.99
CA THR A 115 -20.78 4.43 14.07
C THR A 115 -20.19 4.89 12.74
N CYS A 116 -20.79 4.42 11.65
CA CYS A 116 -20.44 4.88 10.31
C CYS A 116 -21.35 6.04 9.90
N PHE A 117 -20.75 7.03 9.23
CA PHE A 117 -21.40 8.28 8.87
C PHE A 117 -21.59 8.36 7.36
N ARG A 118 -22.74 8.88 6.96
CA ARG A 118 -23.02 9.19 5.55
C ARG A 118 -22.31 10.48 5.16
N ARG A 119 -21.56 10.43 4.07
CA ARG A 119 -20.84 11.57 3.49
C ARG A 119 -21.11 11.69 1.99
N LEU A 120 -20.89 12.89 1.46
CA LEU A 120 -21.02 13.20 0.04
C LEU A 120 -19.63 13.39 -0.56
N SER A 121 -19.32 12.70 -1.65
CA SER A 121 -18.09 12.92 -2.41
C SER A 121 -18.22 14.18 -3.27
N ASP A 122 -17.07 14.74 -3.66
CA ASP A 122 -16.93 15.77 -4.70
C ASP A 122 -17.66 15.43 -6.02
N LYS A 123 -17.81 14.14 -6.33
CA LYS A 123 -18.52 13.67 -7.53
C LYS A 123 -20.02 13.50 -7.32
N GLY A 124 -20.56 13.92 -6.18
CA GLY A 124 -21.99 13.88 -5.87
C GLY A 124 -22.54 12.50 -5.49
N PHE A 125 -21.70 11.48 -5.28
CA PHE A 125 -22.16 10.20 -4.76
C PHE A 125 -22.10 10.16 -3.23
N GLN A 126 -23.09 9.51 -2.63
CA GLN A 126 -23.13 9.28 -1.18
C GLN A 126 -22.41 7.98 -0.83
N PHE A 127 -21.71 7.98 0.31
CA PHE A 127 -21.01 6.80 0.81
C PHE A 127 -20.96 6.80 2.34
N CYS A 128 -20.76 5.61 2.90
CA CYS A 128 -20.57 5.40 4.34
C CYS A 128 -19.09 5.37 4.68
N SER A 129 -18.66 6.19 5.63
CA SER A 129 -17.27 6.24 6.10
C SER A 129 -17.18 6.16 7.61
N ARG A 130 -15.96 5.91 8.10
CA ARG A 130 -15.62 6.10 9.50
C ARG A 130 -15.69 7.58 9.88
N GLN A 131 -15.77 7.84 11.19
CA GLN A 131 -15.68 9.19 11.73
C GLN A 131 -14.29 9.80 11.51
N THR A 132 -13.26 8.97 11.67
CA THR A 132 -11.87 9.35 11.48
C THR A 132 -11.55 9.44 10.00
N CYS A 133 -11.22 10.65 9.55
CA CYS A 133 -10.71 10.92 8.21
C CYS A 133 -9.42 11.72 8.31
N ASP A 134 -8.51 11.49 7.38
CA ASP A 134 -7.28 12.27 7.29
C ASP A 134 -7.54 13.56 6.52
N PHE A 135 -7.60 14.69 7.23
CA PHE A 135 -7.69 16.01 6.61
C PHE A 135 -6.32 16.44 6.04
N LYS A 136 -6.33 16.92 4.81
CA LYS A 136 -5.17 17.46 4.08
C LYS A 136 -5.47 18.92 3.68
N PRO A 137 -4.94 19.92 4.41
CA PRO A 137 -5.18 21.33 4.09
C PRO A 137 -4.57 21.70 2.74
N GLY A 138 -5.31 22.47 1.93
CA GLY A 138 -4.90 22.86 0.57
C GLY A 138 -4.68 21.68 -0.39
N GLY A 139 -5.17 20.49 -0.03
CA GLY A 139 -4.96 19.25 -0.77
C GLY A 139 -5.91 19.07 -1.96
N THR A 140 -5.68 18.00 -2.71
CA THR A 140 -6.62 17.51 -3.73
C THR A 140 -6.85 16.02 -3.53
N CYS A 141 -7.95 15.47 -4.05
CA CYS A 141 -8.27 14.05 -3.94
C CYS A 141 -7.19 13.09 -4.48
N SER A 142 -6.24 13.60 -5.26
CA SER A 142 -5.07 12.84 -5.71
C SER A 142 -4.09 12.47 -4.58
N GLN A 143 -4.17 13.14 -3.43
CA GLN A 143 -3.34 12.89 -2.26
C GLN A 143 -3.89 11.77 -1.37
N CYS A 144 -5.14 11.35 -1.59
CA CYS A 144 -5.76 10.30 -0.83
C CYS A 144 -5.21 8.92 -1.24
N ALA A 145 -5.05 8.03 -0.25
CA ALA A 145 -4.56 6.69 -0.50
C ALA A 145 -5.56 5.89 -1.35
N ALA A 146 -5.05 4.96 -2.16
CA ALA A 146 -5.91 4.14 -3.01
C ALA A 146 -6.91 3.34 -2.14
N GLY A 147 -8.20 3.46 -2.45
CA GLY A 147 -9.28 2.79 -1.71
C GLY A 147 -9.96 3.66 -0.65
N THR A 148 -9.46 4.88 -0.42
CA THR A 148 -10.15 5.89 0.41
C THR A 148 -11.09 6.73 -0.44
N ASN A 149 -12.16 7.22 0.19
CA ASN A 149 -13.08 8.16 -0.44
C ASN A 149 -12.63 9.60 -0.13
N CYS A 150 -12.70 10.45 -1.15
CA CYS A 150 -12.35 11.86 -1.01
C CYS A 150 -13.60 12.71 -0.78
N VAL A 151 -13.51 13.61 0.19
CA VAL A 151 -14.48 14.70 0.40
C VAL A 151 -13.73 16.01 0.23
N VAL A 152 -14.21 16.88 -0.66
CA VAL A 152 -13.66 18.22 -0.82
C VAL A 152 -14.36 19.15 0.17
N LEU A 153 -13.56 19.86 0.96
CA LEU A 153 -13.97 20.91 1.88
C LEU A 153 -13.45 22.26 1.39
N ASN A 154 -13.96 23.36 1.95
CA ASN A 154 -13.56 24.71 1.54
C ASN A 154 -12.04 24.95 1.63
N ASP A 155 -11.38 24.37 2.64
CA ASP A 155 -9.97 24.62 2.96
C ASP A 155 -9.05 23.40 2.70
N GLY A 156 -9.55 22.34 2.05
CA GLY A 156 -8.75 21.14 1.79
C GLY A 156 -9.56 19.91 1.39
N VAL A 157 -8.98 18.74 1.58
CA VAL A 157 -9.65 17.45 1.32
C VAL A 157 -9.57 16.54 2.52
N GLU A 158 -10.63 15.78 2.76
CA GLU A 158 -10.63 14.68 3.72
C GLU A 158 -10.57 13.36 2.98
N CYS A 159 -9.58 12.56 3.33
CA CYS A 159 -9.45 11.18 2.87
C CYS A 159 -10.06 10.28 3.94
N CYS A 160 -11.25 9.76 3.66
CA CYS A 160 -12.00 8.93 4.60
C CYS A 160 -11.90 7.47 4.21
N ASP A 161 -11.60 6.61 5.18
CA ASP A 161 -11.76 5.18 4.99
C ASP A 161 -13.25 4.83 4.94
N PRO A 162 -13.69 4.10 3.91
CA PRO A 162 -15.04 3.56 3.88
C PRO A 162 -15.26 2.57 5.04
N CYS A 163 -16.48 2.55 5.52
CA CYS A 163 -16.91 1.68 6.61
C CYS A 163 -16.63 0.20 6.29
N GLY A 164 -16.21 -0.58 7.28
CA GLY A 164 -15.92 -2.02 7.13
C GLY A 164 -14.61 -2.36 6.41
N SER A 165 -13.71 -1.38 6.26
CA SER A 165 -12.33 -1.67 5.86
C SER A 165 -11.59 -2.38 7.00
N PRO A 166 -10.83 -3.47 6.74
CA PRO A 166 -9.94 -4.00 7.76
C PRO A 166 -8.96 -2.90 8.18
N LEU A 167 -8.85 -2.67 9.49
CA LEU A 167 -7.90 -1.73 10.11
C LEU A 167 -6.45 -2.05 9.72
#